data_AF-A0A353XUL2-F1
#
_entry.id   AF-A0A353XUL2-F1
#
_cell.length_a   1.000
_cell.length_b   1.000
_cell.length_c   1.000
_cell.angle_alpha   90.00
_cell.angle_beta   90.00
_cell.angle_gamma   90.00
#
_symmetry.space_group_name_H-M   'P 1'
#
loop_
_entity.id
_entity.type
_entity.pdbx_description
1 polymer ?
#
loop_
_entity_poly.entity_id
_entity_poly.type
_entity_poly.pdbx_seq_one_letter_code
_entity_poly.pdbx_strand_id
1 'polypeptide(L)'
;MLLGFNRFGYASSSHFENRPSLKQKAISYQPLSDGIEKIDIVLADVTTKVDIERQGNKIILRLGNTKVEPGLIYKQHSKQRLLRSIYTDNKGKQGRIRIDIKQDFEYQSYQLGNKLTLTIQPVQRLIKPEPAVDKYSGKPISVDFQNVEVRSVLHLLSQFMQTNIVASDEVTGTIMLNLINVPSDQALDIILSSKHLGKRVNGNVILVAPLAELAKQQENYLNAQQQKIARLPLRSEYIRLNYAKASEVHALILKASSQHIDNRINSRHYIDNNGLESSHVNSNPTESDETSQLSSTNNSTLLSSRGVIAVDTRTNTLIVKDTADSINNIRMLISQIDIPVQQVMIEARIVSATDNFSKELGVKWGVLSNGVANNDTLLVGGSDQTLADLKQFSMRNTTFKGKPLSYPDYAVSRPDNLNIDLGIANPAGSIAFGILSMSDLMIDLELSAMQAEGRGEVISTPKILTLDKQTAKVSSGTKIPYQSESEGGGTTTQFEEALLSLEVTPNITPEGEISLQLNIENGRPNPVSSGVILIDTDRLSTHVTVADGQTIVLGGIYRNQIFNNVEKVPFFGDLPLLGRLFKKDLRRNDKQELLIFVTPTLIQKPQT
;
A
#
# COMPACT_ATOMS: atom_id res chain seq x y z
N MET A 1 -37.47 50.79 -20.20
CA MET A 1 -38.66 51.18 -19.43
C MET A 1 -38.39 50.80 -17.97
N LEU A 2 -38.30 51.79 -17.09
CA LEU A 2 -38.20 51.60 -15.64
C LEU A 2 -39.45 50.89 -15.11
N LEU A 3 -39.29 50.06 -14.07
CA LEU A 3 -39.92 50.23 -12.76
C LEU A 3 -39.39 49.18 -11.78
N GLY A 4 -39.07 49.61 -10.56
CA GLY A 4 -38.42 48.81 -9.54
C GLY A 4 -39.31 48.41 -8.37
N PHE A 5 -38.64 47.71 -7.45
CA PHE A 5 -38.96 47.39 -6.06
C PHE A 5 -40.06 46.34 -5.79
N ASN A 6 -39.63 45.16 -5.33
CA ASN A 6 -39.63 44.93 -3.89
C ASN A 6 -38.63 43.86 -3.42
N ARG A 7 -38.06 44.12 -2.25
CA ARG A 7 -37.06 43.32 -1.53
C ARG A 7 -37.72 42.11 -0.87
N PHE A 8 -37.14 40.93 -1.03
CA PHE A 8 -37.17 39.88 -0.01
C PHE A 8 -35.77 39.27 0.08
N GLY A 9 -35.10 39.57 1.19
CA GLY A 9 -33.83 38.97 1.54
C GLY A 9 -34.04 37.51 1.94
N TYR A 10 -33.35 36.59 1.27
CA TYR A 10 -33.01 35.32 1.88
C TYR A 10 -31.69 35.52 2.59
N ALA A 11 -31.79 35.72 3.90
CA ALA A 11 -30.68 35.53 4.81
C ALA A 11 -30.16 34.10 4.61
N SER A 12 -28.91 33.98 4.14
CA SER A 12 -28.13 32.76 4.32
C SER A 12 -27.96 32.59 5.83
N SER A 13 -28.87 31.83 6.43
CA SER A 13 -28.69 31.31 7.77
C SER A 13 -27.51 30.35 7.70
N SER A 14 -26.31 30.86 7.99
CA SER A 14 -25.23 30.03 8.49
C SER A 14 -25.77 29.40 9.77
N HIS A 15 -26.35 28.20 9.65
CA HIS A 15 -26.53 27.31 10.78
C HIS A 15 -25.13 27.16 11.39
N PHE A 16 -24.89 27.90 12.47
CA PHE A 16 -23.91 27.54 13.47
C PHE A 16 -24.35 26.18 13.98
N GLU A 17 -23.90 25.15 13.29
CA GLU A 17 -23.85 23.80 13.80
C GLU A 17 -23.10 23.93 15.12
N ASN A 18 -23.85 23.85 16.23
CA ASN A 18 -23.35 24.00 17.58
C ASN A 18 -22.54 22.73 17.86
N ARG A 19 -21.32 22.71 17.32
CA ARG A 19 -20.45 21.55 17.37
C ARG A 19 -20.09 21.29 18.82
N PRO A 20 -20.09 20.02 19.27
CA PRO A 20 -19.64 19.69 20.60
C PRO A 20 -18.24 20.25 20.82
N SER A 21 -18.13 21.20 21.75
CA SER A 21 -16.86 21.76 22.21
C SER A 21 -16.56 21.21 23.59
N LEU A 22 -15.44 20.51 23.73
CA LEU A 22 -15.00 19.99 25.02
C LEU A 22 -14.36 21.14 25.81
N LYS A 23 -15.03 21.54 26.90
CA LYS A 23 -14.56 22.60 27.82
C LYS A 23 -13.36 22.09 28.62
N GLN A 24 -12.45 22.97 29.01
CA GLN A 24 -11.26 22.58 29.79
C GLN A 24 -11.61 21.84 31.11
N LYS A 25 -12.76 22.14 31.72
CA LYS A 25 -13.27 21.46 32.93
C LYS A 25 -13.59 19.96 32.73
N ALA A 26 -13.70 19.49 31.50
CA ALA A 26 -13.96 18.08 31.20
C ALA A 26 -12.70 17.21 31.33
N ILE A 27 -11.53 17.80 31.56
CA ILE A 27 -10.27 17.10 31.76
C ILE A 27 -9.87 17.25 33.23
N SER A 28 -9.85 16.13 33.95
CA SER A 28 -9.46 16.08 35.36
C SER A 28 -8.23 15.22 35.55
N TYR A 29 -7.33 15.68 36.40
CA TYR A 29 -6.14 14.97 36.81
C TYR A 29 -6.29 14.51 38.25
N GLN A 30 -6.01 13.25 38.51
CA GLN A 30 -5.97 12.67 39.85
C GLN A 30 -4.68 11.87 40.04
N PRO A 31 -3.85 12.23 41.03
CA PRO A 31 -2.75 11.37 41.44
C PRO A 31 -3.26 10.13 42.19
N LEU A 32 -2.74 8.95 41.87
CA LEU A 32 -2.96 7.71 42.65
C LEU A 32 -1.70 7.33 43.45
N SER A 33 -1.79 6.22 44.19
CA SER A 33 -0.67 5.56 44.87
C SER A 33 0.36 5.00 43.88
N ASP A 34 1.59 4.75 44.36
CA ASP A 34 2.69 4.11 43.62
C ASP A 34 3.20 4.85 42.38
N GLY A 35 3.06 6.18 42.35
CA GLY A 35 3.54 7.01 41.23
C GLY A 35 2.68 6.91 39.97
N ILE A 36 1.54 6.22 40.07
CA ILE A 36 0.52 6.15 39.03
C ILE A 36 -0.27 7.46 39.01
N GLU A 37 -0.45 8.02 37.82
CA GLU A 37 -1.16 9.26 37.59
C GLU A 37 -2.29 9.04 36.60
N LYS A 38 -3.52 9.41 36.99
CA LYS A 38 -4.72 9.21 36.19
C LYS A 38 -5.22 10.53 35.64
N ILE A 39 -5.59 10.51 34.37
CA ILE A 39 -6.19 11.62 33.65
C ILE A 39 -7.50 11.14 33.08
N ASP A 40 -8.58 11.75 33.53
CA ASP A 40 -9.94 11.46 33.10
C ASP A 40 -10.41 12.57 32.17
N ILE A 41 -10.87 12.18 30.98
CA ILE A 41 -11.35 13.08 29.94
C ILE A 41 -12.80 12.71 29.62
N VAL A 42 -13.72 13.62 29.93
CA VAL A 42 -15.14 13.47 29.58
C VAL A 42 -15.33 13.97 28.15
N LEU A 43 -15.51 13.02 27.23
CA LEU A 43 -15.79 13.25 25.82
C LEU A 43 -17.20 13.83 25.66
N ALA A 44 -17.39 14.61 24.59
CA ALA A 44 -18.67 15.25 24.33
C ALA A 44 -19.77 14.26 23.92
N ASP A 45 -19.39 13.14 23.29
CA ASP A 45 -20.27 12.02 22.96
C ASP A 45 -19.49 10.70 23.01
N VAL A 46 -20.19 9.59 23.31
CA VAL A 46 -19.68 8.22 23.33
C VAL A 46 -19.13 7.81 21.96
N THR A 47 -19.65 8.39 20.87
CA THR A 47 -19.24 8.10 19.49
C THR A 47 -17.96 8.82 19.04
N THR A 48 -17.39 9.67 19.90
CA THR A 48 -16.20 10.47 19.56
C THR A 48 -15.00 9.56 19.35
N LYS A 49 -14.50 9.45 18.11
CA LYS A 49 -13.25 8.72 17.81
C LYS A 49 -12.05 9.44 18.44
N VAL A 50 -11.28 8.74 19.26
CA VAL A 50 -10.05 9.28 19.88
C VAL A 50 -8.84 8.51 19.36
N ASP A 51 -7.91 9.22 18.74
CA ASP A 51 -6.60 8.71 18.35
C ASP A 51 -5.58 9.12 19.42
N ILE A 52 -4.85 8.16 19.99
CA ILE A 52 -3.86 8.38 21.05
C ILE A 52 -2.50 7.96 20.53
N GLU A 53 -1.60 8.94 20.41
CA GLU A 53 -0.25 8.71 19.90
C GLU A 53 0.79 9.18 20.93
N ARG A 54 1.78 8.32 21.20
CA ARG A 54 2.94 8.70 22.02
C ARG A 54 4.03 9.28 21.13
N GLN A 55 4.45 10.51 21.43
CA GLN A 55 5.55 11.20 20.76
C GLN A 55 6.64 11.58 21.77
N GLY A 56 7.60 10.68 21.98
CA GLY A 56 8.65 10.83 22.99
C GLY A 56 8.09 10.88 24.42
N ASN A 57 8.38 11.96 25.15
CA ASN A 57 7.84 12.20 26.50
C ASN A 57 6.49 12.95 26.47
N LYS A 58 5.71 12.76 25.41
CA LYS A 58 4.40 13.39 25.24
C LYS A 58 3.36 12.37 24.79
N ILE A 59 2.13 12.55 25.22
CA ILE A 59 0.95 11.85 24.69
C ILE A 59 0.12 12.90 23.95
N ILE A 60 -0.22 12.61 22.70
CA ILE A 60 -1.06 13.45 21.86
C ILE A 60 -2.36 12.69 21.63
N LEU A 61 -3.45 13.22 22.16
CA LEU A 61 -4.80 12.74 21.87
C LEU A 61 -5.41 13.64 20.81
N ARG A 62 -5.92 13.05 19.72
CA ARG A 62 -6.65 13.75 18.66
C ARG A 62 -8.10 13.30 18.69
N LEU A 63 -8.99 14.26 18.92
CA LEU A 63 -10.43 14.03 18.94
C LEU A 63 -10.99 14.23 17.53
N GLY A 64 -11.61 13.19 16.99
CA GLY A 64 -12.28 13.23 15.69
C GLY A 64 -13.49 14.16 15.71
N ASN A 65 -13.51 15.11 14.77
CA ASN A 65 -14.63 16.02 14.52
C ASN A 65 -15.14 16.83 15.74
N THR A 66 -14.33 16.95 16.80
CA THR A 66 -14.66 17.63 18.07
C THR A 66 -13.60 18.67 18.37
N LYS A 67 -14.01 19.92 18.67
CA LYS A 67 -13.07 20.99 19.06
C LYS A 67 -12.86 21.01 20.57
N VAL A 68 -11.66 21.40 21.01
CA VAL A 68 -11.33 21.63 22.42
C VAL A 68 -11.10 23.12 22.66
N GLU A 69 -11.44 23.63 23.84
CA GLU A 69 -11.13 25.00 24.22
C GLU A 69 -9.61 25.17 24.43
N PRO A 70 -8.89 25.92 23.58
CA PRO A 70 -7.43 25.95 23.61
C PRO A 70 -6.90 26.60 24.88
N GLY A 71 -5.86 26.01 25.47
CA GLY A 71 -5.22 26.55 26.67
C GLY A 71 -4.52 25.49 27.52
N LEU A 72 -3.82 25.99 28.53
CA LEU A 72 -3.13 25.17 29.53
C LEU A 72 -4.12 24.76 30.62
N ILE A 73 -4.41 23.47 30.72
CA ILE A 73 -5.37 22.92 31.67
C ILE A 73 -4.71 22.64 33.01
N TYR A 74 -3.50 22.07 32.95
CA TYR A 74 -2.78 21.67 34.15
C TYR A 74 -1.29 21.88 33.95
N LYS A 75 -0.60 22.39 34.98
CA LYS A 75 0.86 22.50 35.02
C LYS A 75 1.36 22.09 36.40
N GLN A 76 2.15 21.03 36.41
CA GLN A 76 2.65 20.42 37.64
C GLN A 76 3.98 21.05 38.07
N HIS A 77 4.02 21.57 39.28
CA HIS A 77 5.22 22.17 39.87
C HIS A 77 6.00 21.19 40.76
N SER A 78 5.37 20.11 41.25
CA SER A 78 6.04 19.13 42.12
C SER A 78 7.09 18.29 41.38
N LYS A 79 8.29 18.15 41.96
CA LYS A 79 9.38 17.32 41.42
C LYS A 79 9.07 15.81 41.44
N GLN A 80 8.17 15.35 42.31
CA GLN A 80 7.87 13.93 42.51
C GLN A 80 6.78 13.39 41.57
N ARG A 81 6.23 14.24 40.70
CA ARG A 81 5.08 13.91 39.82
C ARG A 81 5.52 13.85 38.36
N LEU A 82 5.01 12.86 37.64
CA LEU A 82 5.37 12.53 36.26
C LEU A 82 4.78 13.50 35.25
N LEU A 83 3.50 13.85 35.42
CA LEU A 83 2.86 14.81 34.56
C LEU A 83 3.56 16.17 34.66
N ARG A 84 3.91 16.79 33.53
CA ARG A 84 4.48 18.14 33.44
C ARG A 84 3.40 19.16 33.17
N SER A 85 2.63 18.93 32.11
CA SER A 85 1.54 19.82 31.73
C SER A 85 0.53 19.13 30.83
N ILE A 86 -0.73 19.55 30.92
CA ILE A 86 -1.78 19.22 29.96
C ILE A 86 -2.14 20.50 29.24
N TYR A 87 -1.98 20.48 27.92
CA TYR A 87 -2.27 21.59 27.03
C TYR A 87 -3.28 21.15 25.97
N THR A 88 -4.15 22.06 25.56
CA THR A 88 -5.14 21.81 24.52
C THR A 88 -5.02 22.84 23.42
N ASP A 89 -5.15 22.39 22.19
CA ASP A 89 -5.23 23.23 21.01
C ASP A 89 -6.07 22.56 19.92
N ASN A 90 -6.34 23.28 18.83
CA ASN A 90 -7.06 22.72 17.70
C ASN A 90 -6.15 22.73 16.47
N LYS A 91 -6.09 21.62 15.74
CA LYS A 91 -5.45 21.55 14.42
C LYS A 91 -6.52 21.29 13.37
N GLY A 92 -6.95 22.33 12.68
CA GLY A 92 -8.05 22.27 11.71
C GLY A 92 -9.39 21.92 12.38
N LYS A 93 -9.99 20.79 12.00
CA LYS A 93 -11.27 20.30 12.54
C LYS A 93 -11.12 19.35 13.74
N GLN A 94 -9.89 19.03 14.16
CA GLN A 94 -9.60 18.10 15.26
C GLN A 94 -9.09 18.86 16.48
N GLY A 95 -9.72 18.60 17.63
CA GLY A 95 -9.22 19.02 18.93
C GLY A 95 -8.07 18.13 19.36
N ARG A 96 -6.99 18.74 19.85
CA ARG A 96 -5.76 18.06 20.25
C ARG A 96 -5.48 18.34 21.73
N ILE A 97 -5.28 17.26 22.48
CA ILE A 97 -4.86 17.31 23.88
C ILE A 97 -3.43 16.79 23.94
N ARG A 98 -2.51 17.63 24.37
CA ARG A 98 -1.09 17.34 24.48
C ARG A 98 -0.71 17.26 25.95
N ILE A 99 -0.32 16.07 26.37
CA ILE A 99 0.10 15.76 27.74
C ILE A 99 1.61 15.62 27.72
N ASP A 100 2.31 16.58 28.33
CA ASP A 100 3.75 16.50 28.52
C ASP A 100 4.07 15.78 29.82
N ILE A 101 5.02 14.87 29.75
CA ILE A 101 5.49 14.08 30.87
C ILE A 101 6.98 14.40 31.08
N LYS A 102 7.43 14.46 32.34
CA LYS A 102 8.79 14.91 32.67
C LYS A 102 9.85 13.90 32.25
N GLN A 103 9.51 12.61 32.25
CA GLN A 103 10.40 11.49 31.99
C GLN A 103 9.72 10.42 31.14
N ASP A 104 10.46 9.36 30.88
CA ASP A 104 9.98 8.16 30.20
C ASP A 104 8.85 7.49 31.00
N PHE A 105 7.80 7.03 30.33
CA PHE A 105 6.60 6.51 30.97
C PHE A 105 5.99 5.33 30.20
N GLU A 106 5.23 4.49 30.89
CA GLU A 106 4.24 3.63 30.28
C GLU A 106 2.86 4.24 30.49
N TYR A 107 1.95 3.99 29.54
CA TYR A 107 0.57 4.42 29.68
C TYR A 107 -0.40 3.31 29.28
N GLN A 108 -1.56 3.32 29.92
CA GLN A 108 -2.71 2.51 29.56
C GLN A 108 -3.90 3.44 29.36
N SER A 109 -4.69 3.20 28.33
CA SER A 109 -5.91 3.96 28.06
C SER A 109 -7.10 3.03 27.91
N TYR A 110 -8.23 3.39 28.50
CA TYR A 110 -9.50 2.73 28.24
C TYR A 110 -10.63 3.76 28.22
N GLN A 111 -11.61 3.53 27.36
CA GLN A 111 -12.80 4.38 27.27
C GLN A 111 -14.02 3.58 27.74
N LEU A 112 -14.75 4.14 28.70
CA LEU A 112 -16.00 3.57 29.19
C LEU A 112 -17.10 4.62 29.01
N GLY A 113 -18.03 4.35 28.08
CA GLY A 113 -19.03 5.33 27.65
C GLY A 113 -18.39 6.59 27.08
N ASN A 114 -18.73 7.75 27.63
CA ASN A 114 -18.17 9.04 27.23
C ASN A 114 -16.93 9.44 28.05
N LYS A 115 -16.38 8.55 28.89
CA LYS A 115 -15.22 8.86 29.73
C LYS A 115 -14.00 8.09 29.25
N LEU A 116 -12.99 8.81 28.79
CA LEU A 116 -11.67 8.27 28.47
C LEU A 116 -10.77 8.40 29.69
N THR A 117 -10.25 7.27 30.17
CA THR A 117 -9.30 7.23 31.28
C THR A 117 -7.92 6.89 30.74
N LEU A 118 -6.94 7.72 31.08
CA LEU A 118 -5.54 7.52 30.77
C LEU A 118 -4.76 7.38 32.08
N THR A 119 -4.13 6.23 32.26
CA THR A 119 -3.27 5.93 33.40
C THR A 119 -1.82 5.98 32.93
N ILE A 120 -1.01 6.79 33.60
CA ILE A 120 0.42 6.98 33.30
C ILE A 120 1.21 6.49 34.50
N GLN A 121 2.23 5.67 34.23
CA GLN A 121 3.13 5.14 35.25
C GLN A 121 4.59 5.30 34.80
N PRO A 122 5.55 5.41 35.73
CA PRO A 122 6.94 5.50 35.34
C PRO A 122 7.38 4.17 34.72
N VAL A 123 8.17 4.21 33.63
CA VAL A 123 8.82 2.98 33.14
C VAL A 123 9.70 2.50 34.28
N GLN A 124 9.47 1.29 34.77
CA GLN A 124 10.43 0.60 35.63
C GLN A 124 11.62 0.26 34.76
N ARG A 125 12.52 1.22 34.58
CA ARG A 125 13.86 0.89 34.12
C ARG A 125 14.40 -0.06 35.17
N LEU A 126 14.76 -1.27 34.76
CA LEU A 126 15.80 -2.01 35.47
C LEU A 126 16.98 -1.06 35.46
N ILE A 127 17.16 -0.33 36.57
CA ILE A 127 18.19 0.67 36.71
C ILE A 127 19.48 -0.10 36.53
N LYS A 128 20.11 0.02 35.36
CA LYS A 128 21.56 -0.15 35.28
C LYS A 128 22.06 0.91 36.26
N PRO A 129 22.71 0.55 37.38
CA PRO A 129 23.10 1.51 38.38
C PRO A 129 23.87 2.61 37.68
N GLU A 130 23.28 3.81 37.60
CA GLU A 130 24.10 5.01 37.54
C GLU A 130 25.08 4.85 38.69
N PRO A 131 26.40 5.02 38.50
CA PRO A 131 27.36 4.84 39.56
C PRO A 131 26.87 5.67 40.73
N ALA A 132 26.42 4.98 41.79
CA ALA A 132 25.83 5.63 42.94
C ALA A 132 26.91 6.59 43.41
N VAL A 133 26.63 7.89 43.37
CA VAL A 133 27.41 8.82 44.18
C VAL A 133 26.97 8.46 45.59
N ASP A 134 27.72 7.56 46.24
CA ASP A 134 27.43 7.05 47.57
C ASP A 134 27.19 8.24 48.49
N LYS A 135 25.92 8.51 48.81
CA LYS A 135 25.57 9.58 49.72
C LYS A 135 25.90 9.12 51.13
N TYR A 136 27.03 9.60 51.63
CA TYR A 136 27.44 9.36 53.00
C TYR A 136 26.43 9.98 53.97
N SER A 137 25.88 9.15 54.86
CA SER A 137 24.80 9.46 55.79
C SER A 137 25.08 9.00 57.23
N GLY A 138 26.25 8.38 57.46
CA GLY A 138 26.66 7.90 58.77
C GLY A 138 26.86 9.03 59.78
N LYS A 139 26.73 8.70 61.06
CA LYS A 139 27.05 9.65 62.15
C LYS A 139 28.50 10.10 62.00
N PRO A 140 28.80 11.42 62.09
CA PRO A 140 30.17 11.90 61.94
C PRO A 140 31.05 11.38 63.09
N ILE A 141 32.25 10.93 62.74
CA ILE A 141 33.26 10.48 63.68
C ILE A 141 34.51 11.34 63.53
N SER A 142 35.20 11.53 64.64
CA SER A 142 36.53 12.13 64.69
C SER A 142 37.47 11.18 65.41
N VAL A 143 38.43 10.60 64.70
CA VAL A 143 39.33 9.56 65.19
C VAL A 143 40.73 9.76 64.61
N ASP A 144 41.75 9.61 65.45
CA ASP A 144 43.15 9.63 65.04
C ASP A 144 43.76 8.25 65.24
N PHE A 145 44.17 7.61 64.15
CA PHE A 145 44.85 6.31 64.15
C PHE A 145 46.30 6.50 63.75
N GLN A 146 47.19 6.16 64.66
CA GLN A 146 48.63 6.16 64.41
C GLN A 146 49.13 4.72 64.48
N ASN A 147 49.47 4.16 63.32
CA ASN A 147 49.99 2.79 63.18
C ASN A 147 49.10 1.70 63.81
N VAL A 148 47.80 1.72 63.51
CA VAL A 148 46.82 0.75 64.03
C VAL A 148 46.55 -0.33 62.98
N GLU A 149 46.37 -1.58 63.40
CA GLU A 149 45.97 -2.66 62.50
C GLU A 149 44.59 -2.40 61.87
N VAL A 150 44.47 -2.65 60.57
CA VAL A 150 43.23 -2.38 59.82
C VAL A 150 42.03 -3.15 60.41
N ARG A 151 42.22 -4.38 60.89
CA ARG A 151 41.15 -5.17 61.54
C ARG A 151 40.61 -4.52 62.81
N SER A 152 41.50 -3.95 63.62
CA SER A 152 41.15 -3.24 64.85
C SER A 152 40.36 -1.96 64.53
N VAL A 153 40.73 -1.26 63.46
CA VAL A 153 39.98 -0.10 62.96
C VAL A 153 38.60 -0.50 62.46
N LEU A 154 38.50 -1.56 61.66
CA LEU A 154 37.21 -2.09 61.16
C LEU A 154 36.30 -2.55 62.31
N HIS A 155 36.86 -3.17 63.36
CA HIS A 155 36.11 -3.55 64.55
C HIS A 155 35.63 -2.33 65.34
N LEU A 156 36.44 -1.29 65.48
CA LEU A 156 36.00 -0.05 66.14
C LEU A 156 34.88 0.62 65.35
N LEU A 157 35.00 0.69 64.02
CA LEU A 157 33.95 1.20 63.15
C LEU A 157 32.65 0.39 63.22
N SER A 158 32.74 -0.94 63.38
CA SER A 158 31.56 -1.81 63.52
C SER A 158 30.72 -1.42 64.76
N GLN A 159 31.39 -1.09 65.87
CA GLN A 159 30.75 -0.62 67.10
C GLN A 159 30.10 0.75 66.92
N PHE A 160 30.77 1.67 66.24
CA PHE A 160 30.22 3.01 65.96
C PHE A 160 29.05 2.98 64.98
N MET A 161 29.14 2.16 63.93
CA MET A 161 28.12 2.01 62.90
C MET A 161 26.94 1.11 63.32
N GLN A 162 27.05 0.42 64.46
CA GLN A 162 26.08 -0.58 64.94
C GLN A 162 25.79 -1.68 63.89
N THR A 163 26.81 -2.05 63.12
CA THR A 163 26.71 -3.07 62.08
C THR A 163 27.79 -4.12 62.29
N ASN A 164 27.49 -5.37 61.96
CA ASN A 164 28.50 -6.43 62.06
C ASN A 164 29.45 -6.33 60.87
N ILE A 165 30.72 -6.03 61.11
CA ILE A 165 31.77 -6.04 60.08
C ILE A 165 32.63 -7.28 60.29
N VAL A 166 32.72 -8.13 59.26
CA VAL A 166 33.56 -9.33 59.24
C VAL A 166 34.70 -9.10 58.27
N ALA A 167 35.94 -9.08 58.76
CA ALA A 167 37.13 -9.00 57.91
C ALA A 167 37.58 -10.41 57.53
N SER A 168 37.94 -10.66 56.25
CA SER A 168 38.56 -11.92 55.84
C SER A 168 39.97 -12.06 56.43
N ASP A 169 40.46 -13.30 56.49
CA ASP A 169 41.79 -13.60 57.02
C ASP A 169 42.93 -13.01 56.16
N GLU A 170 42.63 -12.55 54.95
CA GLU A 170 43.59 -11.90 54.05
C GLU A 170 43.75 -10.39 54.32
N VAL A 171 42.88 -9.80 55.16
CA VAL A 171 42.99 -8.38 55.53
C VAL A 171 44.17 -8.20 56.48
N THR A 172 45.28 -7.65 55.97
CA THR A 172 46.53 -7.43 56.71
C THR A 172 47.08 -6.02 56.50
N GLY A 173 47.89 -5.54 57.45
CA GLY A 173 48.56 -4.23 57.39
C GLY A 173 48.08 -3.22 58.44
N THR A 174 48.87 -2.16 58.61
CA THR A 174 48.56 -1.03 59.51
C THR A 174 48.16 0.21 58.71
N ILE A 175 47.34 1.06 59.30
CA ILE A 175 46.88 2.32 58.70
C ILE A 175 47.22 3.50 59.63
N MET A 176 47.55 4.63 59.02
CA MET A 176 47.71 5.92 59.68
C MET A 176 46.71 6.89 59.04
N LEU A 177 45.76 7.41 59.83
CA LEU A 177 44.66 8.22 59.34
C LEU A 177 44.13 9.11 60.45
N ASN A 178 43.94 10.39 60.16
CA ASN A 178 43.24 11.33 61.04
C ASN A 178 41.95 11.78 60.36
N LEU A 179 40.81 11.48 60.99
CA LEU A 179 39.48 11.85 60.53
C LEU A 179 38.92 12.89 61.49
N ILE A 180 38.40 13.99 60.95
CA ILE A 180 37.75 15.05 61.72
C ILE A 180 36.38 15.29 61.10
N ASN A 181 35.32 15.03 61.86
CA ASN A 181 33.93 15.24 61.46
C ASN A 181 33.57 14.56 60.12
N VAL A 182 34.00 13.31 59.95
CA VAL A 182 33.76 12.52 58.73
C VAL A 182 32.62 11.53 58.99
N PRO A 183 31.57 11.48 58.15
CA PRO A 183 30.53 10.45 58.23
C PRO A 183 31.12 9.04 58.34
N SER A 184 30.60 8.19 59.22
CA SER A 184 31.19 6.87 59.52
C SER A 184 31.27 5.92 58.31
N ASP A 185 30.32 6.03 57.39
CA ASP A 185 30.31 5.28 56.12
C ASP A 185 31.35 5.82 55.12
N GLN A 186 31.55 7.14 55.08
CA GLN A 186 32.66 7.76 54.35
C GLN A 186 34.02 7.35 54.91
N ALA A 187 34.13 7.33 56.25
CA ALA A 187 35.33 6.89 56.94
C ALA A 187 35.69 5.45 56.58
N LEU A 188 34.70 4.55 56.58
CA LEU A 188 34.88 3.16 56.17
C LEU A 188 35.40 3.07 54.72
N ASP A 189 34.80 3.82 53.78
CA ASP A 189 35.21 3.77 52.37
C ASP A 189 36.62 4.36 52.14
N ILE A 190 37.02 5.38 52.88
CA ILE A 190 38.39 5.92 52.87
C ILE A 190 39.39 4.86 53.36
N ILE A 191 39.06 4.14 54.43
CA ILE A 191 39.92 3.08 54.98
C ILE A 191 40.04 1.91 54.00
N LEU A 192 38.92 1.48 53.41
CA LEU A 192 38.90 0.39 52.44
C LEU A 192 39.69 0.75 51.17
N SER A 193 39.47 1.95 50.62
CA SER A 193 40.17 2.43 49.42
C SER A 193 41.68 2.61 49.64
N SER A 194 42.11 3.10 50.81
CA SER A 194 43.54 3.26 51.14
C SER A 194 44.31 1.93 51.15
N LYS A 195 43.63 0.81 51.36
CA LYS A 195 44.23 -0.54 51.46
C LYS A 195 43.75 -1.49 50.36
N HIS A 196 43.14 -0.99 49.29
CA HIS A 196 42.63 -1.80 48.16
C HIS A 196 41.64 -2.90 48.59
N LEU A 197 40.92 -2.67 49.69
CA LEU A 197 39.88 -3.54 50.20
C LEU A 197 38.53 -3.13 49.60
N GLY A 198 37.63 -4.10 49.44
CA GLY A 198 36.24 -3.88 49.08
C GLY A 198 35.30 -4.29 50.21
N LYS A 199 34.05 -3.84 50.13
CA LYS A 199 32.96 -4.28 51.00
C LYS A 199 31.88 -4.99 50.20
N ARG A 200 31.30 -6.04 50.76
CA ARG A 200 30.07 -6.68 50.28
C ARG A 200 29.04 -6.68 51.40
N VAL A 201 27.89 -6.06 51.14
CA VAL A 201 26.81 -5.95 52.12
C VAL A 201 25.83 -7.12 51.89
N ASN A 202 25.72 -8.00 52.89
CA ASN A 202 24.74 -9.09 52.91
C ASN A 202 23.82 -8.90 54.12
N GLY A 203 22.74 -8.14 53.95
CA GLY A 203 21.79 -7.85 55.03
C GLY A 203 22.44 -7.05 56.17
N ASN A 204 22.50 -7.62 57.37
CA ASN A 204 23.03 -6.99 58.59
C ASN A 204 24.56 -7.21 58.80
N VAL A 205 25.25 -7.79 57.80
CA VAL A 205 26.68 -8.10 57.87
C VAL A 205 27.39 -7.47 56.67
N ILE A 206 28.48 -6.76 56.96
CA ILE A 206 29.41 -6.21 55.96
C ILE A 206 30.64 -7.10 55.93
N LEU A 207 30.83 -7.83 54.83
CA LEU A 207 32.06 -8.57 54.58
C LEU A 207 33.10 -7.63 53.98
N VAL A 208 34.27 -7.54 54.61
CA VAL A 208 35.42 -6.77 54.12
C VAL A 208 36.52 -7.73 53.73
N ALA A 209 36.99 -7.64 52.49
CA ALA A 209 38.02 -8.48 51.93
C ALA A 209 38.79 -7.72 50.83
N PRO A 210 39.98 -8.18 50.42
CA PRO A 210 40.69 -7.62 49.27
C PRO A 210 39.80 -7.60 48.02
N LEU A 211 39.88 -6.54 47.21
CA LEU A 211 39.03 -6.38 46.03
C LEU A 211 39.17 -7.55 45.03
N ALA A 212 40.37 -8.13 44.92
CA ALA A 212 40.64 -9.31 44.08
C ALA A 212 39.90 -10.57 44.58
N GLU A 213 39.79 -10.77 45.89
CA GLU A 213 39.07 -11.89 46.49
C GLU A 213 37.56 -11.77 46.19
N LEU A 214 36.99 -10.57 46.40
CA LEU A 214 35.58 -10.30 46.13
C LEU A 214 35.23 -10.44 44.65
N ALA A 215 36.11 -9.98 43.75
CA ALA A 215 35.93 -10.15 42.30
C ALA A 215 35.91 -11.63 41.91
N LYS A 216 36.86 -12.43 42.42
CA LYS A 216 36.92 -13.87 42.19
C LYS A 216 35.70 -14.61 42.76
N GLN A 217 35.22 -14.24 43.94
CA GLN A 217 33.99 -14.79 44.51
C GLN A 217 32.77 -14.48 43.64
N GLN A 218 32.68 -13.26 43.10
CA GLN A 218 31.59 -12.87 42.19
C GLN A 218 31.65 -13.64 40.87
N GLU A 219 32.83 -13.80 40.29
CA GLU A 219 33.04 -14.61 39.09
C GLU A 219 32.63 -16.07 39.34
N ASN A 220 33.08 -16.66 40.45
CA ASN A 220 32.69 -18.01 40.86
C ASN A 220 31.17 -18.15 41.03
N TYR A 221 30.51 -17.15 41.59
CA TYR A 221 29.05 -17.13 41.73
C TYR A 221 28.34 -17.12 40.37
N LEU A 222 28.79 -16.26 39.45
CA LEU A 222 28.24 -16.17 38.09
C LEU A 222 28.49 -17.47 37.31
N ASN A 223 29.69 -18.03 37.41
CA ASN A 223 30.04 -19.32 36.84
C ASN A 223 29.16 -20.44 37.42
N ALA A 224 28.93 -20.45 38.73
CA ALA A 224 28.03 -21.41 39.37
C ALA A 224 26.58 -21.28 38.87
N GLN A 225 26.09 -20.04 38.66
CA GLN A 225 24.76 -19.79 38.08
C GLN A 225 24.67 -20.26 36.62
N GLN A 226 25.68 -19.98 35.79
CA GLN A 226 25.74 -20.47 34.41
C GLN A 226 25.81 -22.00 34.36
N GLN A 227 26.61 -22.61 35.24
CA GLN A 227 26.67 -24.06 35.38
C GLN A 227 25.33 -24.66 35.81
N LYS A 228 24.57 -23.97 36.69
CA LYS A 228 23.22 -24.39 37.08
C LYS A 228 22.26 -24.39 35.90
N ILE A 229 22.28 -23.34 35.07
CA ILE A 229 21.47 -23.23 33.84
C ILE A 229 21.89 -24.29 32.81
N ALA A 230 23.20 -24.53 32.67
CA ALA A 230 23.75 -25.55 31.78
C ALA A 230 23.42 -26.99 32.23
N ARG A 231 23.09 -27.21 33.51
CA ARG A 231 22.67 -28.52 34.04
C ARG A 231 21.16 -28.74 33.99
N LEU A 232 20.36 -27.76 33.54
CA LEU A 232 18.93 -27.99 33.35
C LEU A 232 18.72 -29.11 32.32
N PRO A 233 17.83 -30.09 32.60
CA PRO A 233 17.58 -31.21 31.71
C PRO A 233 16.89 -30.71 30.44
N LEU A 234 17.43 -31.14 29.28
CA LEU A 234 16.79 -30.93 27.99
C LEU A 234 15.71 -31.99 27.79
N ARG A 235 14.55 -31.58 27.29
CA ARG A 235 13.45 -32.45 26.91
C ARG A 235 13.19 -32.30 25.42
N SER A 236 12.79 -33.39 24.77
CA SER A 236 12.34 -33.37 23.38
C SER A 236 10.83 -33.44 23.34
N GLU A 237 10.21 -32.56 22.56
CA GLU A 237 8.77 -32.54 22.34
C GLU A 237 8.44 -32.48 20.85
N TYR A 238 7.37 -33.17 20.47
CA TYR A 238 6.83 -33.21 19.11
C TYR A 238 5.54 -32.40 19.07
N ILE A 239 5.55 -31.28 18.36
CA ILE A 239 4.41 -30.38 18.21
C ILE A 239 3.90 -30.48 16.78
N ARG A 240 2.76 -31.14 16.58
CA ARG A 240 2.12 -31.24 15.27
C ARG A 240 1.30 -29.98 15.00
N LEU A 241 1.47 -29.40 13.81
CA LEU A 241 0.72 -28.24 13.34
C LEU A 241 -0.42 -28.67 12.42
N ASN A 242 -1.57 -28.02 12.53
CA ASN A 242 -2.78 -28.40 11.79
C ASN A 242 -3.06 -27.48 10.59
N TYR A 243 -2.76 -26.18 10.73
CA TYR A 243 -3.08 -25.16 9.73
C TYR A 243 -1.82 -24.50 9.17
N ALA A 244 -0.90 -24.10 10.05
CA ALA A 244 0.37 -23.49 9.65
C ALA A 244 1.38 -24.54 9.16
N LYS A 245 2.25 -24.15 8.21
CA LYS A 245 3.35 -25.00 7.77
C LYS A 245 4.48 -24.99 8.78
N ALA A 246 4.94 -26.16 9.19
CA ALA A 246 6.03 -26.32 10.15
C ALA A 246 7.33 -25.64 9.71
N SER A 247 7.62 -25.60 8.40
CA SER A 247 8.78 -24.90 7.86
C SER A 247 8.75 -23.38 8.10
N GLU A 248 7.56 -22.76 7.97
CA GLU A 248 7.38 -21.32 8.15
C GLU A 248 7.42 -20.95 9.63
N VAL A 249 6.79 -21.76 10.49
CA VAL A 249 6.83 -21.56 11.94
C VAL A 249 8.24 -21.74 12.50
N HIS A 250 8.99 -22.74 12.00
CA HIS A 250 10.40 -22.93 12.33
C HIS A 250 11.25 -21.71 11.97
N ALA A 251 11.08 -21.17 10.76
CA ALA A 251 11.78 -19.97 10.33
C ALA A 251 11.42 -18.76 11.21
N LEU A 252 10.15 -18.63 11.63
CA LEU A 252 9.71 -17.57 12.55
C LEU A 252 10.38 -17.69 13.92
N ILE A 253 10.44 -18.89 14.49
CA ILE A 253 11.08 -19.14 15.80
C ILE A 253 12.58 -18.85 15.74
N LEU A 254 13.26 -19.27 14.66
CA LEU A 254 14.69 -18.99 14.46
C LEU A 254 14.96 -17.50 14.24
N LYS A 255 14.12 -16.80 13.47
CA LYS A 255 14.24 -15.35 13.26
C LYS A 255 14.03 -14.59 14.57
N ALA A 256 13.03 -14.97 15.36
CA ALA A 256 12.80 -14.40 16.69
C ALA A 256 13.98 -14.66 17.65
N SER A 257 14.70 -15.77 17.48
CA SER A 257 15.91 -16.06 18.27
C SER A 257 17.17 -15.35 17.80
N SER A 258 17.23 -14.84 16.56
CA SER A 258 18.44 -14.24 15.97
C SER A 258 18.38 -12.71 15.86
N GLN A 259 17.25 -12.07 16.16
CA GLN A 259 17.11 -10.61 16.09
C GLN A 259 17.71 -9.89 17.31
N HIS A 260 19.04 -9.92 17.41
CA HIS A 260 19.85 -8.87 18.04
C HIS A 260 21.30 -8.93 17.51
N ILE A 261 21.46 -8.77 16.19
CA ILE A 261 22.75 -8.38 15.60
C ILE A 261 22.49 -7.20 14.66
N ASP A 262 23.11 -6.07 15.03
CA ASP A 262 23.42 -4.89 14.23
C ASP A 262 22.30 -4.08 13.57
N ASN A 263 21.74 -3.15 14.34
CA ASN A 263 21.18 -1.91 13.80
C ASN A 263 22.10 -0.73 14.18
N ARG A 264 23.34 -0.76 13.66
CA ARG A 264 24.33 0.33 13.79
C ARG A 264 25.09 0.64 12.49
N ILE A 265 24.57 0.25 11.33
CA ILE A 265 25.09 0.75 10.06
C ILE A 265 23.93 1.40 9.30
N ASN A 266 23.66 2.65 9.63
CA ASN A 266 23.03 3.62 8.74
C ASN A 266 23.20 5.02 9.32
N SER A 267 24.43 5.53 9.28
CA SER A 267 24.71 6.96 9.37
C SER A 267 26.07 7.25 8.76
N ARG A 268 26.02 7.91 7.59
CA ARG A 268 27.07 8.64 6.89
C ARG A 268 28.02 7.84 6.00
N HIS A 269 27.50 7.62 4.79
CA HIS A 269 28.25 7.79 3.55
C HIS A 269 28.81 9.22 3.51
N TYR A 270 30.12 9.37 3.65
CA TYR A 270 30.86 10.57 3.22
C TYR A 270 31.85 10.07 2.17
N ILE A 271 31.66 10.54 0.93
CA ILE A 271 32.55 10.27 -0.18
C ILE A 271 33.77 11.15 0.01
N ASP A 272 34.95 10.54 0.08
CA ASP A 272 36.18 11.21 -0.34
C ASP A 272 36.92 10.32 -1.33
N ASN A 273 37.07 10.85 -2.52
CA ASN A 273 37.88 10.28 -3.59
C ASN A 273 39.33 10.60 -3.31
N ASN A 274 40.18 9.57 -3.25
CA ASN A 274 41.50 9.61 -3.87
C ASN A 274 42.06 8.20 -4.00
N GLY A 275 42.38 7.82 -5.23
CA GLY A 275 43.00 6.54 -5.56
C GLY A 275 44.43 6.45 -5.07
N LEU A 276 44.89 5.21 -4.93
CA LEU A 276 46.23 4.72 -5.27
C LEU A 276 46.21 3.20 -5.07
N GLU A 277 46.62 2.50 -6.13
CA GLU A 277 46.83 1.06 -6.17
C GLU A 277 47.86 0.62 -5.13
N SER A 278 47.66 -0.54 -4.50
CA SER A 278 48.66 -1.62 -4.43
C SER A 278 48.19 -2.78 -3.54
N SER A 279 48.12 -3.95 -4.16
CA SER A 279 48.52 -5.28 -3.66
C SER A 279 48.56 -5.54 -2.14
N HIS A 280 47.68 -6.43 -1.68
CA HIS A 280 47.90 -7.31 -0.51
C HIS A 280 47.59 -8.75 -0.96
N VAL A 281 48.59 -9.60 -1.21
CA VAL A 281 49.33 -10.43 -0.24
C VAL A 281 48.40 -11.14 0.75
N ASN A 282 48.31 -12.44 0.52
CA ASN A 282 47.64 -13.44 1.31
C ASN A 282 48.43 -13.72 2.59
N SER A 283 47.83 -13.49 3.75
CA SER A 283 48.29 -14.03 5.02
C SER A 283 47.09 -14.32 5.91
N ASN A 284 46.84 -15.61 6.14
CA ASN A 284 46.05 -16.13 7.25
C ASN A 284 46.48 -15.46 8.57
N PRO A 285 45.54 -15.06 9.44
CA PRO A 285 45.81 -14.90 10.86
C PRO A 285 45.39 -16.16 11.61
N THR A 286 46.39 -16.80 12.20
CA THR A 286 46.29 -17.76 13.30
C THR A 286 45.80 -17.06 14.56
N GLU A 287 45.01 -17.81 15.32
CA GLU A 287 44.47 -17.55 16.67
C GLU A 287 45.38 -16.72 17.58
N SER A 288 44.82 -15.68 18.20
CA SER A 288 44.67 -15.52 19.66
C SER A 288 44.33 -14.08 19.98
N ASP A 289 43.06 -13.81 20.30
CA ASP A 289 42.68 -12.60 21.03
C ASP A 289 41.66 -12.97 22.11
N GLU A 290 42.18 -13.01 23.34
CA GLU A 290 41.41 -12.98 24.56
C GLU A 290 40.62 -11.67 24.62
N THR A 291 39.30 -11.75 24.55
CA THR A 291 38.43 -10.64 24.99
C THR A 291 37.38 -11.14 25.95
N SER A 292 37.52 -10.66 27.17
CA SER A 292 36.65 -10.86 28.31
C SER A 292 35.20 -10.49 28.00
N GLN A 293 34.36 -11.48 28.25
CA GLN A 293 32.91 -11.38 28.38
C GLN A 293 32.54 -10.34 29.43
N LEU A 294 31.70 -9.37 29.08
CA LEU A 294 30.76 -8.69 29.99
C LEU A 294 29.80 -7.81 29.16
N SER A 295 28.71 -8.41 28.72
CA SER A 295 27.49 -7.71 28.28
C SER A 295 26.32 -8.68 28.41
N SER A 296 25.73 -8.73 29.61
CA SER A 296 24.41 -9.32 29.84
C SER A 296 23.35 -8.42 29.18
N THR A 297 23.20 -8.56 27.87
CA THR A 297 21.99 -8.14 27.17
C THR A 297 20.98 -9.27 27.29
N ASN A 298 19.77 -8.97 27.74
CA ASN A 298 18.69 -9.94 27.85
C ASN A 298 18.45 -10.61 26.49
N ASN A 299 18.93 -11.84 26.33
CA ASN A 299 18.65 -12.67 25.18
C ASN A 299 17.16 -13.04 25.21
N SER A 300 16.32 -12.28 24.50
CA SER A 300 14.94 -12.67 24.18
C SER A 300 14.94 -13.75 23.10
N THR A 301 15.72 -14.80 23.29
CA THR A 301 15.73 -15.97 22.42
C THR A 301 14.61 -16.90 22.88
N LEU A 302 13.67 -17.23 22.00
CA LEU A 302 12.61 -18.23 22.28
C LEU A 302 13.19 -19.62 22.60
N LEU A 303 14.43 -19.85 22.17
CA LEU A 303 15.22 -21.05 22.44
C LEU A 303 16.30 -20.73 23.50
N SER A 304 16.68 -21.73 24.30
CA SER A 304 17.88 -21.60 25.13
C SER A 304 19.16 -21.69 24.29
N SER A 305 20.30 -21.38 24.88
CA SER A 305 21.62 -21.51 24.22
C SER A 305 21.94 -22.92 23.73
N ARG A 306 21.24 -23.95 24.24
CA ARG A 306 21.38 -25.36 23.84
C ARG A 306 20.14 -25.90 23.12
N GLY A 307 19.17 -25.03 22.84
CA GLY A 307 17.93 -25.37 22.17
C GLY A 307 18.16 -25.71 20.71
N VAL A 308 17.58 -26.80 20.25
CA VAL A 308 17.56 -27.17 18.82
C VAL A 308 16.12 -27.40 18.41
N ILE A 309 15.75 -26.88 17.25
CA ILE A 309 14.46 -27.12 16.62
C ILE A 309 14.69 -27.73 15.25
N ALA A 310 13.89 -28.74 14.90
CA ALA A 310 13.91 -29.40 13.60
C ALA A 310 12.48 -29.56 13.08
N VAL A 311 12.35 -29.69 11.76
CA VAL A 311 11.06 -29.83 11.07
C VAL A 311 11.01 -31.21 10.42
N ASP A 312 9.94 -31.96 10.71
CA ASP A 312 9.53 -33.10 9.87
C ASP A 312 8.43 -32.62 8.91
N THR A 313 8.81 -32.41 7.64
CA THR A 313 7.91 -31.93 6.60
C THR A 313 6.84 -32.95 6.20
N ARG A 314 7.12 -34.25 6.37
CA ARG A 314 6.19 -35.33 6.00
C ARG A 314 5.00 -35.39 6.93
N THR A 315 5.21 -35.09 8.22
CA THR A 315 4.15 -35.13 9.25
C THR A 315 3.69 -33.75 9.71
N ASN A 316 4.25 -32.67 9.14
CA ASN A 316 4.04 -31.28 9.56
C ASN A 316 4.26 -31.10 11.08
N THR A 317 5.36 -31.66 11.59
CA THR A 317 5.68 -31.68 13.03
C THR A 317 6.96 -30.89 13.31
N LEU A 318 6.93 -30.07 14.35
CA LEU A 318 8.09 -29.43 14.94
C LEU A 318 8.67 -30.31 16.05
N ILE A 319 9.94 -30.64 15.94
CA ILE A 319 10.69 -31.38 16.95
C ILE A 319 11.53 -30.35 17.71
N VAL A 320 11.13 -30.06 18.95
CA VAL A 320 11.80 -29.06 19.79
C VAL A 320 12.56 -29.78 20.89
N LYS A 321 13.87 -29.57 20.99
CA LYS A 321 14.71 -30.07 22.06
C LYS A 321 15.26 -28.89 22.86
N ASP A 322 14.71 -28.64 24.04
CA ASP A 322 15.08 -27.48 24.88
C ASP A 322 14.72 -27.70 26.37
N THR A 323 14.92 -26.68 27.21
CA THR A 323 14.43 -26.62 28.59
C THR A 323 12.91 -26.56 28.65
N ALA A 324 12.32 -27.03 29.75
CA ALA A 324 10.86 -27.08 29.90
C ALA A 324 10.18 -25.72 29.74
N ASP A 325 10.81 -24.64 30.21
CA ASP A 325 10.27 -23.28 30.12
C ASP A 325 10.24 -22.77 28.67
N SER A 326 11.33 -22.97 27.91
CA SER A 326 11.39 -22.61 26.48
C SER A 326 10.34 -23.36 25.66
N ILE A 327 10.16 -24.66 25.92
CA ILE A 327 9.16 -25.48 25.21
C ILE A 327 7.74 -24.99 25.50
N ASN A 328 7.43 -24.64 26.76
CA ASN A 328 6.14 -24.08 27.13
C ASN A 328 5.87 -22.74 26.43
N ASN A 329 6.87 -21.87 26.34
CA ASN A 329 6.77 -20.59 25.62
C ASN A 329 6.50 -20.80 24.12
N ILE A 330 7.20 -21.76 23.49
CA ILE A 330 6.96 -22.13 22.09
C ILE A 330 5.55 -22.69 21.89
N ARG A 331 5.05 -23.52 22.81
CA ARG A 331 3.68 -24.06 22.74
C ARG A 331 2.63 -22.95 22.82
N MET A 332 2.80 -21.99 23.74
CA MET A 332 1.89 -20.85 23.84
C MET A 332 1.86 -20.03 22.55
N LEU A 333 3.04 -19.76 21.96
CA LEU A 333 3.12 -19.06 20.68
C LEU A 333 2.43 -19.85 19.55
N ILE A 334 2.71 -21.14 19.43
CA ILE A 334 2.12 -22.02 18.41
C ILE A 334 0.58 -22.00 18.52
N SER A 335 0.03 -22.04 19.74
CA SER A 335 -1.42 -22.02 19.95
C SER A 335 -2.12 -20.74 19.46
N GLN A 336 -1.39 -19.63 19.34
CA GLN A 336 -1.91 -18.36 18.85
C GLN A 336 -1.80 -18.22 17.33
N ILE A 337 -0.84 -18.90 16.69
CA ILE A 337 -0.58 -18.77 15.25
C ILE A 337 -1.18 -19.91 14.42
N ASP A 338 -1.36 -21.11 14.99
CA ASP A 338 -1.93 -22.27 14.30
C ASP A 338 -3.46 -22.21 14.29
N ILE A 339 -4.00 -21.15 13.67
CA ILE A 339 -5.43 -20.93 13.48
C ILE A 339 -5.84 -21.17 12.02
N PRO A 340 -7.08 -21.61 11.73
CA PRO A 340 -7.56 -21.76 10.37
C PRO A 340 -7.58 -20.42 9.64
N VAL A 341 -6.95 -20.36 8.47
CA VAL A 341 -7.05 -19.20 7.58
C VAL A 341 -8.41 -19.17 6.87
N GLN A 342 -8.92 -17.97 6.66
CA GLN A 342 -10.18 -17.76 5.95
C GLN A 342 -9.96 -17.81 4.43
N GLN A 343 -11.03 -18.15 3.71
CA GLN A 343 -11.06 -18.21 2.25
C GLN A 343 -11.88 -17.06 1.70
N VAL A 344 -11.42 -16.47 0.60
CA VAL A 344 -12.10 -15.39 -0.11
C VAL A 344 -12.31 -15.82 -1.55
N MET A 345 -13.57 -15.78 -1.99
CA MET A 345 -13.94 -15.86 -3.40
C MET A 345 -13.91 -14.45 -3.98
N ILE A 346 -13.26 -14.27 -5.12
CA ILE A 346 -13.21 -12.99 -5.84
C ILE A 346 -13.84 -13.20 -7.20
N GLU A 347 -14.86 -12.40 -7.49
CA GLU A 347 -15.52 -12.32 -8.79
C GLU A 347 -15.25 -10.95 -9.41
N ALA A 348 -14.61 -10.93 -10.58
CA ALA A 348 -14.54 -9.72 -11.39
C ALA A 348 -15.57 -9.79 -12.52
N ARG A 349 -16.16 -8.65 -12.89
CA ARG A 349 -17.06 -8.54 -14.04
C ARG A 349 -16.53 -7.43 -14.94
N ILE A 350 -16.19 -7.77 -16.18
CA ILE A 350 -15.73 -6.84 -17.19
C ILE A 350 -16.87 -6.71 -18.20
N VAL A 351 -17.42 -5.52 -18.35
CA VAL A 351 -18.53 -5.22 -19.26
C VAL A 351 -18.01 -4.29 -20.34
N SER A 352 -18.08 -4.73 -21.60
CA SER A 352 -17.79 -3.91 -22.76
C SER A 352 -19.03 -3.75 -23.61
N ALA A 353 -19.45 -2.50 -23.83
CA ALA A 353 -20.58 -2.15 -24.69
C ALA A 353 -20.10 -1.31 -25.88
N THR A 354 -20.64 -1.57 -27.06
CA THR A 354 -20.37 -0.83 -28.29
C THR A 354 -21.69 -0.44 -28.95
N ASP A 355 -21.79 0.82 -29.40
CA ASP A 355 -22.93 1.37 -30.14
C ASP A 355 -22.40 2.14 -31.36
N ASN A 356 -22.67 1.62 -32.54
CA ASN A 356 -22.16 2.09 -33.82
C ASN A 356 -23.32 2.55 -34.69
N PHE A 357 -23.28 3.79 -35.15
CA PHE A 357 -24.27 4.35 -36.05
C PHE A 357 -23.58 4.93 -37.28
N SER A 358 -24.09 4.63 -38.46
CA SER A 358 -23.63 5.20 -39.72
C SER A 358 -24.80 5.58 -40.60
N LYS A 359 -24.74 6.77 -41.20
CA LYS A 359 -25.72 7.27 -42.15
C LYS A 359 -25.01 7.96 -43.30
N GLU A 360 -25.35 7.56 -44.51
CA GLU A 360 -24.78 8.10 -45.73
C GLU A 360 -25.89 8.36 -46.76
N LEU A 361 -25.79 9.50 -47.43
CA LEU A 361 -26.70 9.93 -48.49
C LEU A 361 -25.86 10.45 -49.64
N GLY A 362 -26.11 9.92 -50.84
CA GLY A 362 -25.35 10.27 -52.04
C GLY A 362 -26.24 10.38 -53.26
N VAL A 363 -25.70 11.06 -54.27
CA VAL A 363 -26.40 11.33 -55.52
C VAL A 363 -25.46 11.17 -56.70
N LYS A 364 -25.96 10.54 -57.75
CA LYS A 364 -25.31 10.53 -59.06
C LYS A 364 -26.26 11.12 -60.07
N TRP A 365 -25.80 12.01 -60.94
CA TRP A 365 -26.59 12.39 -62.09
C TRP A 365 -25.74 12.91 -63.24
N GLY A 366 -26.28 12.79 -64.44
CA GLY A 366 -25.65 13.23 -65.67
C GLY A 366 -26.67 13.76 -66.66
N VAL A 367 -26.25 14.71 -67.46
CA VAL A 367 -26.98 15.24 -68.60
C VAL A 367 -26.14 14.97 -69.84
N LEU A 368 -26.77 14.34 -70.82
CA LEU A 368 -26.20 14.05 -72.12
C LEU A 368 -27.12 14.64 -73.18
N SER A 369 -26.57 15.44 -74.10
CA SER A 369 -27.33 15.90 -75.26
C SER A 369 -26.49 15.93 -76.52
N ASN A 370 -27.06 15.41 -77.61
CA ASN A 370 -26.48 15.46 -78.96
C ASN A 370 -27.12 16.55 -79.86
N GLY A 371 -27.67 17.61 -79.24
CA GLY A 371 -28.30 18.73 -79.95
C GLY A 371 -29.82 18.67 -79.87
N VAL A 372 -30.44 19.59 -79.11
CA VAL A 372 -31.90 19.61 -78.86
C VAL A 372 -32.68 19.80 -80.16
N ALA A 373 -33.24 18.71 -80.70
CA ALA A 373 -34.30 18.60 -81.73
C ALA A 373 -34.28 19.50 -82.99
N ASN A 374 -33.30 20.39 -83.17
CA ASN A 374 -33.14 21.36 -84.26
C ASN A 374 -31.78 22.11 -84.22
N ASN A 375 -30.83 21.71 -83.36
CA ASN A 375 -29.54 22.41 -83.20
C ASN A 375 -28.37 21.42 -83.16
N ASP A 376 -27.82 21.10 -84.32
CA ASP A 376 -26.72 20.15 -84.51
C ASP A 376 -25.35 20.67 -84.00
N THR A 377 -25.30 21.85 -83.36
CA THR A 377 -24.02 22.50 -83.00
C THR A 377 -23.68 22.46 -81.51
N LEU A 378 -24.54 21.91 -80.64
CA LEU A 378 -24.31 21.88 -79.19
C LEU A 378 -24.32 20.45 -78.65
N LEU A 379 -23.16 20.03 -78.12
CA LEU A 379 -22.99 18.77 -77.40
C LEU A 379 -22.83 19.07 -75.90
N VAL A 380 -23.55 18.34 -75.06
CA VAL A 380 -23.47 18.45 -73.60
C VAL A 380 -23.21 17.07 -73.01
N GLY A 381 -22.26 16.99 -72.08
CA GLY A 381 -21.86 15.74 -71.42
C GLY A 381 -21.14 16.00 -70.10
N GLY A 382 -20.89 14.92 -69.34
CA GLY A 382 -20.19 14.95 -68.05
C GLY A 382 -18.67 15.07 -68.15
N SER A 383 -18.09 14.71 -69.29
CA SER A 383 -16.63 14.68 -69.51
C SER A 383 -16.25 14.93 -70.97
N ASP A 384 -14.99 15.28 -71.23
CA ASP A 384 -14.48 15.41 -72.61
C ASP A 384 -14.61 14.09 -73.40
N GLN A 385 -14.41 12.95 -72.73
CA GLN A 385 -14.64 11.63 -73.31
C GLN A 385 -16.09 11.47 -73.76
N THR A 386 -17.06 11.88 -72.96
CA THR A 386 -18.48 11.78 -73.37
C THR A 386 -18.81 12.65 -74.56
N LEU A 387 -18.17 13.81 -74.70
CA LEU A 387 -18.32 14.66 -75.88
C LEU A 387 -17.66 14.03 -77.11
N ALA A 388 -16.56 13.30 -76.94
CA ALA A 388 -15.93 12.52 -78.01
C ALA A 388 -16.82 11.34 -78.45
N ASP A 389 -17.40 10.60 -77.50
CA ASP A 389 -18.33 9.49 -77.75
C ASP A 389 -19.59 9.99 -78.50
N LEU A 390 -20.11 11.17 -78.13
CA LEU A 390 -21.25 11.79 -78.83
C LEU A 390 -20.94 12.20 -80.27
N LYS A 391 -19.67 12.50 -80.61
CA LYS A 391 -19.25 12.80 -81.99
C LYS A 391 -19.11 11.53 -82.84
N GLN A 392 -18.99 10.36 -82.24
CA GLN A 392 -18.81 9.08 -82.92
C GLN A 392 -20.06 8.21 -82.76
N PHE A 393 -20.92 8.19 -83.78
CA PHE A 393 -22.13 7.38 -83.79
C PHE A 393 -22.12 6.38 -84.96
N SER A 394 -22.84 5.27 -84.76
CA SER A 394 -23.17 4.33 -85.83
C SER A 394 -24.66 4.46 -86.17
N MET A 395 -25.04 4.24 -87.43
CA MET A 395 -26.47 4.24 -87.79
C MET A 395 -27.05 2.85 -87.56
N ARG A 396 -28.01 2.74 -86.64
CA ARG A 396 -28.82 1.52 -86.50
C ARG A 396 -30.07 1.63 -87.32
N ASN A 397 -30.33 0.60 -88.12
CA ASN A 397 -31.55 0.44 -88.90
C ASN A 397 -32.48 -0.54 -88.18
N THR A 398 -33.71 -0.13 -87.88
CA THR A 398 -34.77 -1.00 -87.35
C THR A 398 -36.04 -0.84 -88.18
N THR A 399 -36.96 -1.81 -88.10
CA THR A 399 -38.25 -1.70 -88.78
C THR A 399 -39.35 -1.51 -87.73
N PHE A 400 -39.96 -0.32 -87.70
CA PHE A 400 -41.09 -0.03 -86.80
C PHE A 400 -42.38 0.10 -87.61
N LYS A 401 -43.39 -0.72 -87.29
CA LYS A 401 -44.67 -0.81 -88.03
C LYS A 401 -44.50 -0.96 -89.56
N GLY A 402 -43.54 -1.79 -89.99
CA GLY A 402 -43.30 -2.09 -91.41
C GLY A 402 -42.58 -0.99 -92.19
N LYS A 403 -42.12 0.09 -91.53
CA LYS A 403 -41.30 1.14 -92.14
C LYS A 403 -39.86 1.07 -91.63
N PRO A 404 -38.84 1.16 -92.50
CA PRO A 404 -37.46 1.27 -92.05
C PRO A 404 -37.26 2.61 -91.32
N LEU A 405 -36.64 2.54 -90.15
CA LEU A 405 -36.27 3.65 -89.28
C LEU A 405 -34.78 3.56 -89.02
N SER A 406 -34.03 4.57 -89.43
CA SER A 406 -32.59 4.70 -89.16
C SER A 406 -32.39 5.76 -88.08
N TYR A 407 -31.65 5.43 -87.03
CA TYR A 407 -31.35 6.35 -85.92
C TYR A 407 -29.89 6.18 -85.47
N PRO A 408 -29.26 7.26 -84.96
CA PRO A 408 -27.90 7.20 -84.44
C PRO A 408 -27.87 6.39 -83.13
N ASP A 409 -26.85 5.53 -83.03
CA ASP A 409 -26.53 4.72 -81.86
C ASP A 409 -25.16 5.16 -81.33
N TYR A 410 -25.15 5.60 -80.07
CA TYR A 410 -23.98 6.12 -79.37
C TYR A 410 -23.51 5.10 -78.34
N ALA A 411 -22.22 4.77 -78.36
CA ALA A 411 -21.60 3.93 -77.35
C ALA A 411 -21.03 4.80 -76.23
N VAL A 412 -21.89 5.23 -75.29
CA VAL A 412 -21.46 6.05 -74.15
C VAL A 412 -21.02 5.14 -72.99
N SER A 413 -19.79 5.33 -72.52
CA SER A 413 -19.26 4.63 -71.33
C SER A 413 -19.87 5.17 -70.04
N ARG A 414 -20.32 4.28 -69.15
CA ARG A 414 -20.71 4.61 -67.76
C ARG A 414 -19.60 4.11 -66.81
N PRO A 415 -19.19 4.87 -65.77
CA PRO A 415 -19.82 6.09 -65.22
C PRO A 415 -19.33 7.41 -65.84
N ASP A 416 -18.51 7.37 -66.89
CA ASP A 416 -17.80 8.55 -67.43
C ASP A 416 -18.72 9.67 -67.95
N ASN A 417 -20.03 9.38 -68.09
CA ASN A 417 -21.11 10.28 -68.49
C ASN A 417 -21.78 11.08 -67.37
N LEU A 418 -21.48 10.81 -66.11
CA LEU A 418 -22.06 11.52 -64.98
C LEU A 418 -21.41 12.91 -64.82
N ASN A 419 -22.23 13.94 -64.60
CA ASN A 419 -21.75 15.26 -64.20
C ASN A 419 -21.40 15.29 -62.71
N ILE A 420 -22.16 14.53 -61.91
CA ILE A 420 -21.97 14.39 -60.48
C ILE A 420 -21.95 12.90 -60.17
N ASP A 421 -20.84 12.42 -59.64
CA ASP A 421 -20.69 11.04 -59.16
C ASP A 421 -20.38 11.03 -57.66
N LEU A 422 -21.39 11.43 -56.88
CA LEU A 422 -21.33 11.48 -55.42
C LEU A 422 -22.20 10.39 -54.79
N GLY A 423 -22.34 9.25 -55.46
CA GLY A 423 -23.08 8.11 -54.93
C GLY A 423 -22.33 7.37 -53.82
N ILE A 424 -23.08 6.56 -53.08
CA ILE A 424 -22.55 5.73 -52.00
C ILE A 424 -21.93 4.45 -52.59
N ALA A 425 -20.82 3.97 -52.03
CA ALA A 425 -20.15 2.76 -52.53
C ALA A 425 -20.94 1.47 -52.25
N ASN A 426 -21.59 1.37 -51.08
CA ASN A 426 -22.41 0.23 -50.66
C ASN A 426 -23.77 0.72 -50.16
N PRO A 427 -24.67 1.19 -51.04
CA PRO A 427 -25.97 1.70 -50.61
C PRO A 427 -26.86 0.58 -50.07
N ALA A 428 -27.65 0.86 -49.04
CA ALA A 428 -28.71 -0.04 -48.60
C ALA A 428 -29.87 -0.08 -49.61
N GLY A 429 -30.05 1.02 -50.35
CA GLY A 429 -30.93 1.11 -51.50
C GLY A 429 -30.58 2.29 -52.39
N SER A 430 -30.85 2.12 -53.68
CA SER A 430 -30.80 3.21 -54.65
C SER A 430 -32.05 3.22 -55.54
N ILE A 431 -32.36 4.39 -56.07
CA ILE A 431 -33.43 4.60 -57.05
C ILE A 431 -32.91 5.51 -58.15
N ALA A 432 -33.08 5.07 -59.40
CA ALA A 432 -32.64 5.80 -60.58
C ALA A 432 -33.84 6.21 -61.45
N PHE A 433 -33.79 7.44 -61.95
CA PHE A 433 -34.73 8.03 -62.89
C PHE A 433 -33.96 8.42 -64.15
N GLY A 434 -34.48 8.00 -65.29
CA GLY A 434 -33.96 8.38 -66.61
C GLY A 434 -35.07 9.05 -67.41
N ILE A 435 -34.79 10.23 -67.95
CA ILE A 435 -35.64 10.85 -68.98
C ILE A 435 -34.87 10.77 -70.28
N LEU A 436 -35.43 10.04 -71.26
CA LEU A 436 -34.90 9.97 -72.62
C LEU A 436 -35.93 10.59 -73.57
N SER A 437 -35.57 11.69 -74.21
CA SER A 437 -36.35 12.24 -75.32
C SER A 437 -36.03 11.49 -76.62
N MET A 438 -37.00 11.36 -77.53
CA MET A 438 -36.81 10.77 -78.86
C MET A 438 -35.86 11.57 -79.77
N SER A 439 -35.41 12.75 -79.33
CA SER A 439 -34.64 13.73 -80.10
C SER A 439 -33.50 14.32 -79.26
N ASP A 440 -32.60 13.49 -78.70
CA ASP A 440 -31.23 13.93 -78.33
C ASP A 440 -30.99 14.53 -76.93
N LEU A 441 -31.86 14.32 -75.93
CA LEU A 441 -31.59 14.68 -74.52
C LEU A 441 -31.83 13.48 -73.59
N MET A 442 -30.84 13.17 -72.78
CA MET A 442 -30.89 12.17 -71.72
C MET A 442 -30.48 12.78 -70.39
N ILE A 443 -31.31 12.59 -69.37
CA ILE A 443 -31.03 12.99 -67.99
C ILE A 443 -31.17 11.76 -67.12
N ASP A 444 -30.08 11.38 -66.46
CA ASP A 444 -30.03 10.28 -65.49
C ASP A 444 -29.85 10.87 -64.10
N LEU A 445 -30.68 10.46 -63.13
CA LEU A 445 -30.56 10.81 -61.71
C LEU A 445 -30.70 9.56 -60.86
N GLU A 446 -29.69 9.25 -60.06
CA GLU A 446 -29.71 8.18 -59.06
C GLU A 446 -29.52 8.76 -57.66
N LEU A 447 -30.45 8.40 -56.77
CA LEU A 447 -30.33 8.66 -55.34
C LEU A 447 -29.93 7.37 -54.65
N SER A 448 -28.93 7.46 -53.77
CA SER A 448 -28.41 6.33 -53.02
C SER A 448 -28.38 6.66 -51.53
N ALA A 449 -28.79 5.72 -50.68
CA ALA A 449 -28.87 5.92 -49.24
C ALA A 449 -28.43 4.67 -48.47
N MET A 450 -27.82 4.88 -47.31
CA MET A 450 -27.52 3.83 -46.35
C MET A 450 -27.69 4.37 -44.93
N GLN A 451 -28.33 3.60 -44.05
CA GLN A 451 -28.29 3.84 -42.61
C GLN A 451 -28.15 2.50 -41.90
N ALA A 452 -27.17 2.39 -41.01
CA ALA A 452 -26.86 1.19 -40.25
C ALA A 452 -26.68 1.55 -38.78
N GLU A 453 -27.19 0.68 -37.90
CA GLU A 453 -27.00 0.76 -36.46
C GLU A 453 -26.60 -0.63 -35.95
N GLY A 454 -25.54 -0.70 -35.15
CA GLY A 454 -25.01 -1.92 -34.57
C GLY A 454 -24.80 -1.72 -33.07
N ARG A 455 -25.28 -2.66 -32.26
CA ARG A 455 -25.09 -2.66 -30.81
C ARG A 455 -24.49 -4.00 -30.39
N GLY A 456 -23.52 -3.96 -29.48
CA GLY A 456 -22.86 -5.13 -28.95
C GLY A 456 -22.62 -4.98 -27.45
N GLU A 457 -22.77 -6.07 -26.71
CA GLU A 457 -22.44 -6.15 -25.29
C GLU A 457 -21.68 -7.45 -25.03
N VAL A 458 -20.56 -7.36 -24.32
CA VAL A 458 -19.71 -8.49 -23.94
C VAL A 458 -19.47 -8.43 -22.44
N ILE A 459 -19.76 -9.53 -21.74
CA ILE A 459 -19.57 -9.66 -20.29
C ILE A 459 -18.61 -10.81 -20.02
N SER A 460 -17.50 -10.53 -19.35
CA SER A 460 -16.52 -11.52 -18.90
C SER A 460 -16.51 -11.59 -17.38
N THR A 461 -16.68 -12.78 -16.80
CA THR A 461 -16.79 -12.97 -15.34
C THR A 461 -15.80 -13.98 -14.76
N PRO A 462 -14.49 -13.68 -14.71
CA PRO A 462 -13.53 -14.57 -14.06
C PRO A 462 -13.78 -14.63 -12.54
N LYS A 463 -13.71 -15.85 -11.98
CA LYS A 463 -13.87 -16.11 -10.55
C LYS A 463 -12.71 -16.95 -10.03
N ILE A 464 -12.27 -16.66 -8.81
CA ILE A 464 -11.17 -17.37 -8.17
C ILE A 464 -11.35 -17.43 -6.65
N LEU A 465 -11.05 -18.57 -6.06
CA LEU A 465 -11.05 -18.79 -4.61
C LEU A 465 -9.60 -18.87 -4.13
N THR A 466 -9.26 -18.13 -3.09
CA THR A 466 -7.92 -18.17 -2.49
C THR A 466 -7.97 -17.97 -0.98
N LEU A 467 -6.86 -18.28 -0.31
CA LEU A 467 -6.68 -18.04 1.14
C LEU A 467 -6.27 -16.58 1.39
N ASP A 468 -6.51 -16.10 2.61
CA ASP A 468 -6.00 -14.80 3.05
C ASP A 468 -4.49 -14.67 2.80
N LYS A 469 -4.06 -13.53 2.23
CA LYS A 469 -2.68 -13.19 1.86
C LYS A 469 -2.02 -14.09 0.80
N GLN A 470 -2.76 -15.00 0.17
CA GLN A 470 -2.23 -15.87 -0.87
C GLN A 470 -2.61 -15.36 -2.26
N THR A 471 -1.60 -15.06 -3.08
CA THR A 471 -1.80 -14.71 -4.50
C THR A 471 -2.34 -15.90 -5.28
N ALA A 472 -3.37 -15.65 -6.07
CA ALA A 472 -3.94 -16.63 -6.98
C ALA A 472 -4.21 -15.99 -8.34
N LYS A 473 -4.06 -16.77 -9.41
CA LYS A 473 -4.27 -16.33 -10.80
C LYS A 473 -5.14 -17.33 -11.55
N VAL A 474 -6.14 -16.82 -12.27
CA VAL A 474 -6.94 -17.57 -13.24
C VAL A 474 -6.78 -16.90 -14.60
N SER A 475 -6.55 -17.70 -15.65
CA SER A 475 -6.40 -17.20 -17.00
C SER A 475 -7.02 -18.14 -18.04
N SER A 476 -7.64 -17.58 -19.07
CA SER A 476 -8.18 -18.31 -20.22
C SER A 476 -7.90 -17.52 -21.49
N GLY A 477 -7.38 -18.17 -22.52
CA GLY A 477 -6.96 -17.49 -23.73
C GLY A 477 -6.26 -18.40 -24.73
N THR A 478 -5.67 -17.79 -25.75
CA THR A 478 -4.89 -18.48 -26.78
C THR A 478 -3.49 -17.87 -26.90
N LYS A 479 -2.55 -18.65 -27.44
CA LYS A 479 -1.21 -18.18 -27.75
C LYS A 479 -1.09 -17.96 -29.26
N ILE A 480 -0.66 -16.78 -29.66
CA ILE A 480 -0.52 -16.38 -31.06
C ILE A 480 0.97 -16.44 -31.43
N PRO A 481 1.36 -17.26 -32.42
CA PRO A 481 2.75 -17.32 -32.86
C PRO A 481 3.13 -16.07 -33.67
N TYR A 482 4.29 -15.49 -33.39
CA TYR A 482 4.91 -14.42 -34.16
C TYR A 482 6.34 -14.81 -34.57
N GLN A 483 6.72 -14.47 -35.80
CA GLN A 483 8.06 -14.73 -36.30
C GLN A 483 8.98 -13.55 -35.91
N SER A 484 10.14 -13.86 -35.35
CA SER A 484 11.19 -12.89 -35.03
C SER A 484 12.50 -13.33 -35.66
N GLU A 485 13.36 -12.38 -36.03
CA GLU A 485 14.72 -12.69 -36.47
C GLU A 485 15.58 -13.03 -35.25
N SER A 486 16.23 -14.19 -35.28
CA SER A 486 17.24 -14.58 -34.31
C SER A 486 18.59 -13.89 -34.64
N GLU A 487 19.44 -13.72 -33.62
CA GLU A 487 20.77 -13.10 -33.76
C GLU A 487 21.70 -13.80 -34.80
N GLY A 488 21.35 -15.03 -35.23
CA GLY A 488 22.05 -15.80 -36.26
C GLY A 488 21.44 -15.74 -37.66
N GLY A 489 20.44 -14.88 -37.91
CA GLY A 489 19.80 -14.72 -39.23
C GLY A 489 18.74 -15.77 -39.58
N GLY A 490 18.34 -16.63 -38.62
CA GLY A 490 17.20 -17.55 -38.76
C GLY A 490 15.91 -16.95 -38.22
N THR A 491 14.75 -17.39 -38.72
CA THR A 491 13.45 -17.04 -38.13
C THR A 491 13.14 -17.94 -36.93
N THR A 492 12.81 -17.35 -35.78
CA THR A 492 12.33 -18.07 -34.60
C THR A 492 10.88 -17.69 -34.31
N THR A 493 10.05 -18.70 -34.02
CA THR A 493 8.65 -18.51 -33.65
C THR A 493 8.56 -18.29 -32.15
N GLN A 494 8.11 -17.10 -31.74
CA GLN A 494 7.77 -16.77 -30.36
C GLN A 494 6.24 -16.73 -30.21
N PHE A 495 5.71 -16.80 -28.99
CA PHE A 495 4.27 -16.87 -28.73
C PHE A 495 3.83 -15.74 -27.81
N GLU A 496 2.89 -14.91 -28.26
CA GLU A 496 2.26 -13.87 -27.45
C GLU A 496 0.92 -14.38 -26.90
N GLU A 497 0.59 -14.04 -25.66
CA GLU A 497 -0.63 -14.52 -25.01
C GLU A 497 -1.77 -13.51 -25.19
N ALA A 498 -2.89 -13.95 -25.78
CA ALA A 498 -4.15 -13.21 -25.79
C ALA A 498 -5.09 -13.85 -24.77
N LEU A 499 -5.05 -13.33 -23.53
CA LEU A 499 -5.71 -13.95 -22.37
C LEU A 499 -6.61 -13.00 -21.60
N LEU A 500 -7.74 -13.54 -21.13
CA LEU A 500 -8.48 -13.01 -20.00
C LEU A 500 -7.82 -13.55 -18.73
N SER A 501 -7.24 -12.68 -17.90
CA SER A 501 -6.68 -13.08 -16.61
C SER A 501 -7.15 -12.20 -15.46
N LEU A 502 -7.32 -12.84 -14.31
CA LEU A 502 -7.54 -12.23 -13.01
C LEU A 502 -6.48 -12.78 -12.08
N GLU A 503 -5.61 -11.90 -11.61
CA GLU A 503 -4.64 -12.17 -10.55
C GLU A 503 -4.97 -11.31 -9.35
N VAL A 504 -5.03 -11.94 -8.17
CA VAL A 504 -5.48 -11.28 -6.95
C VAL A 504 -4.72 -11.77 -5.73
N THR A 505 -4.41 -10.83 -4.84
CA THR A 505 -3.94 -11.10 -3.48
C THR A 505 -4.90 -10.43 -2.50
N PRO A 506 -5.74 -11.19 -1.76
CA PRO A 506 -6.61 -10.63 -0.75
C PRO A 506 -5.89 -10.45 0.59
N ASN A 507 -6.35 -9.50 1.39
CA ASN A 507 -5.97 -9.32 2.78
C ASN A 507 -7.21 -8.92 3.58
N ILE A 508 -7.62 -9.77 4.51
CA ILE A 508 -8.78 -9.53 5.37
C ILE A 508 -8.37 -8.63 6.54
N THR A 509 -9.09 -7.54 6.72
CA THR A 509 -8.88 -6.58 7.80
C THR A 509 -9.56 -7.05 9.10
N PRO A 510 -9.09 -6.61 10.28
CA PRO A 510 -9.77 -6.90 11.56
C PRO A 510 -11.24 -6.46 11.61
N GLU A 511 -11.60 -5.44 10.83
CA GLU A 511 -12.95 -4.91 10.70
C GLU A 511 -13.86 -5.77 9.80
N GLY A 512 -13.32 -6.79 9.12
CA GLY A 512 -14.06 -7.68 8.22
C GLY A 512 -14.16 -7.18 6.77
N GLU A 513 -13.50 -6.07 6.42
CA GLU A 513 -13.34 -5.63 5.04
C GLU A 513 -12.21 -6.39 4.35
N ILE A 514 -12.27 -6.49 3.02
CA ILE A 514 -11.34 -7.27 2.20
C ILE A 514 -10.56 -6.29 1.33
N SER A 515 -9.27 -6.14 1.62
CA SER A 515 -8.33 -5.42 0.76
C SER A 515 -7.85 -6.34 -0.35
N LEU A 516 -7.93 -5.89 -1.59
CA LEU A 516 -7.59 -6.65 -2.79
C LEU A 516 -6.51 -5.90 -3.57
N GLN A 517 -5.38 -6.56 -3.80
CA GLN A 517 -4.49 -6.18 -4.89
C GLN A 517 -4.93 -6.94 -6.13
N LEU A 518 -5.40 -6.22 -7.16
CA LEU A 518 -6.00 -6.79 -8.36
C LEU A 518 -5.16 -6.44 -9.58
N ASN A 519 -4.91 -7.44 -10.42
CA ASN A 519 -4.39 -7.28 -11.76
C ASN A 519 -5.32 -8.03 -12.72
N ILE A 520 -6.03 -7.27 -13.56
CA ILE A 520 -7.01 -7.78 -14.50
C ILE A 520 -6.54 -7.44 -15.91
N GLU A 521 -6.50 -8.44 -16.77
CA GLU A 521 -6.14 -8.31 -18.17
C GLU A 521 -7.18 -9.00 -19.05
N ASN A 522 -7.56 -8.36 -20.16
CA ASN A 522 -8.45 -8.92 -21.16
C ASN A 522 -7.84 -8.69 -22.55
N GLY A 523 -7.10 -9.69 -23.02
CA GLY A 523 -6.52 -9.75 -24.36
C GLY A 523 -7.44 -10.47 -25.35
N ARG A 524 -7.72 -9.86 -26.49
CA ARG A 524 -8.57 -10.41 -27.56
C ARG A 524 -7.80 -10.45 -28.88
N PRO A 525 -7.72 -11.61 -29.56
CA PRO A 525 -7.16 -11.68 -30.91
C PRO A 525 -7.99 -10.86 -31.90
N ASN A 526 -7.33 -10.02 -32.67
CA ASN A 526 -7.92 -9.19 -33.73
C ASN A 526 -7.21 -9.49 -35.06
N PRO A 527 -7.70 -10.47 -35.83
CA PRO A 527 -7.08 -10.86 -37.10
C PRO A 527 -7.26 -9.76 -38.15
N VAL A 528 -6.16 -9.28 -38.73
CA VAL A 528 -6.18 -8.32 -39.84
C VAL A 528 -5.92 -9.02 -41.17
N SER A 529 -6.40 -8.43 -42.27
CA SER A 529 -6.37 -9.01 -43.62
C SER A 529 -4.97 -9.31 -44.18
N SER A 530 -3.91 -8.80 -43.54
CA SER A 530 -2.51 -9.05 -43.89
C SER A 530 -1.95 -10.38 -43.39
N GLY A 531 -2.75 -11.21 -42.70
CA GLY A 531 -2.29 -12.46 -42.09
C GLY A 531 -1.56 -12.28 -40.75
N VAL A 532 -1.38 -11.03 -40.30
CA VAL A 532 -0.94 -10.69 -38.94
C VAL A 532 -2.15 -10.72 -38.02
N ILE A 533 -1.96 -11.15 -36.77
CA ILE A 533 -3.00 -11.12 -35.74
C ILE A 533 -2.57 -10.10 -34.68
N LEU A 534 -3.37 -9.05 -34.51
CA LEU A 534 -3.19 -8.06 -33.44
C LEU A 534 -3.81 -8.57 -32.14
N ILE A 535 -3.42 -7.99 -31.00
CA ILE A 535 -4.03 -8.29 -29.70
C ILE A 535 -4.55 -6.99 -29.11
N ASP A 536 -5.88 -6.85 -29.07
CA ASP A 536 -6.53 -5.77 -28.34
C ASP A 536 -6.48 -6.09 -26.85
N THR A 537 -5.87 -5.20 -26.05
CA THR A 537 -5.65 -5.45 -24.61
C THR A 537 -6.32 -4.38 -23.75
N ASP A 538 -7.13 -4.82 -22.80
CA ASP A 538 -7.62 -4.01 -21.69
C ASP A 538 -6.90 -4.45 -20.41
N ARG A 539 -6.31 -3.52 -19.65
CA ARG A 539 -5.60 -3.83 -18.39
C ARG A 539 -5.99 -2.90 -17.25
N LEU A 540 -6.06 -3.44 -16.04
CA LEU A 540 -6.30 -2.71 -14.80
C LEU A 540 -5.42 -3.28 -13.68
N SER A 541 -4.65 -2.42 -13.02
CA SER A 541 -3.90 -2.77 -11.80
C SER A 541 -4.29 -1.78 -10.71
N THR A 542 -4.82 -2.26 -9.58
CA THR A 542 -5.29 -1.41 -8.50
C THR A 542 -5.24 -2.11 -7.15
N HIS A 543 -5.29 -1.31 -6.09
CA HIS A 543 -5.48 -1.77 -4.72
C HIS A 543 -6.76 -1.13 -4.16
N VAL A 544 -7.70 -1.95 -3.71
CA VAL A 544 -9.02 -1.51 -3.25
C VAL A 544 -9.43 -2.25 -2.00
N THR A 545 -10.19 -1.61 -1.12
CA THR A 545 -10.81 -2.25 0.04
C THR A 545 -12.32 -2.25 -0.15
N VAL A 546 -12.94 -3.41 0.03
CA VAL A 546 -14.37 -3.63 -0.21
C VAL A 546 -14.94 -4.46 0.92
N ALA A 547 -16.15 -4.15 1.37
CA ALA A 547 -16.84 -4.97 2.35
C ALA A 547 -17.26 -6.32 1.76
N ASP A 548 -17.45 -7.32 2.63
CA ASP A 548 -17.89 -8.66 2.24
C ASP A 548 -19.21 -8.62 1.43
N GLY A 549 -19.22 -9.29 0.27
CA GLY A 549 -20.37 -9.41 -0.62
C GLY A 549 -20.74 -8.16 -1.40
N GLN A 550 -20.05 -7.02 -1.20
CA GLN A 550 -20.35 -5.79 -1.91
C GLN A 550 -19.65 -5.72 -3.26
N THR A 551 -20.34 -5.18 -4.27
CA THR A 551 -19.76 -4.91 -5.58
C THR A 551 -19.30 -3.46 -5.67
N ILE A 552 -18.05 -3.25 -6.09
CA ILE A 552 -17.52 -1.92 -6.38
C ILE A 552 -17.15 -1.79 -7.86
N VAL A 553 -17.33 -0.60 -8.42
CA VAL A 553 -16.77 -0.22 -9.73
C VAL A 553 -15.33 0.19 -9.53
N LEU A 554 -14.39 -0.55 -10.13
CA LEU A 554 -12.97 -0.22 -10.05
C LEU A 554 -12.57 0.89 -11.01
N GLY A 555 -13.26 0.96 -12.15
CA GLY A 555 -12.99 1.94 -13.19
C GLY A 555 -13.60 1.54 -14.53
N GLY A 556 -13.32 2.35 -15.53
CA GLY A 556 -13.83 2.16 -16.88
C GLY A 556 -13.30 3.18 -17.87
N ILE A 557 -13.60 2.96 -19.15
CA ILE A 557 -13.22 3.83 -20.25
C ILE A 557 -14.49 4.12 -21.08
N TYR A 558 -14.76 5.40 -21.31
CA TYR A 558 -15.83 5.86 -22.19
C TYR A 558 -15.21 6.57 -23.40
N ARG A 559 -15.55 6.12 -24.61
CA ARG A 559 -15.09 6.69 -25.87
C ARG A 559 -16.28 6.97 -26.77
N ASN A 560 -16.30 8.17 -27.34
CA ASN A 560 -17.33 8.60 -28.30
C ASN A 560 -16.66 9.33 -29.46
N GLN A 561 -16.75 8.76 -30.67
CA GLN A 561 -16.14 9.30 -31.88
C GLN A 561 -17.23 9.66 -32.89
N ILE A 562 -17.36 10.96 -33.17
CA ILE A 562 -18.31 11.50 -34.15
C ILE A 562 -17.54 11.94 -35.38
N PHE A 563 -17.87 11.38 -36.52
CA PHE A 563 -17.28 11.72 -37.82
C PHE A 563 -18.37 12.26 -38.74
N ASN A 564 -18.20 13.49 -39.21
CA ASN A 564 -19.08 14.11 -40.19
C ASN A 564 -18.23 14.53 -41.39
N ASN A 565 -18.57 14.02 -42.58
CA ASN A 565 -17.93 14.38 -43.83
C ASN A 565 -19.00 14.82 -44.84
N VAL A 566 -18.72 15.90 -45.56
CA VAL A 566 -19.60 16.42 -46.62
C VAL A 566 -18.75 16.68 -47.85
N GLU A 567 -18.94 15.85 -48.87
CA GLU A 567 -18.36 16.02 -50.18
C GLU A 567 -19.38 16.73 -51.06
N LYS A 568 -19.01 17.84 -51.70
CA LYS A 568 -19.97 18.65 -52.47
C LYS A 568 -19.33 19.36 -53.64
N VAL A 569 -20.14 19.66 -54.64
CA VAL A 569 -19.75 20.60 -55.71
C VAL A 569 -19.76 22.03 -55.14
N PRO A 570 -18.68 22.81 -55.28
CA PRO A 570 -18.64 24.20 -54.85
C PRO A 570 -19.81 25.01 -55.43
N PHE A 571 -20.31 25.98 -54.67
CA PHE A 571 -21.48 26.81 -54.99
C PHE A 571 -22.82 26.03 -55.02
N PHE A 572 -22.96 25.02 -55.87
CA PHE A 572 -24.23 24.30 -56.05
C PHE A 572 -24.64 23.45 -54.85
N GLY A 573 -23.68 22.86 -54.13
CA GLY A 573 -23.95 22.06 -52.93
C GLY A 573 -24.55 22.84 -51.76
N ASP A 574 -24.43 24.17 -51.76
CA ASP A 574 -24.92 25.06 -50.70
C ASP A 574 -26.27 25.72 -51.01
N LEU A 575 -26.86 25.44 -52.18
CA LEU A 575 -28.17 25.98 -52.54
C LEU A 575 -29.27 25.44 -51.62
N PRO A 576 -30.20 26.29 -51.15
CA PRO A 576 -31.35 25.84 -50.38
C PRO A 576 -32.22 24.91 -51.24
N LEU A 577 -32.74 23.84 -50.64
CA LEU A 577 -33.58 22.79 -51.26
C LEU A 577 -32.85 21.93 -52.31
N LEU A 578 -32.15 22.55 -53.28
CA LEU A 578 -31.52 21.87 -54.41
C LEU A 578 -30.10 21.39 -54.14
N GLY A 579 -29.40 21.94 -53.14
CA GLY A 579 -28.00 21.59 -52.86
C GLY A 579 -27.77 20.11 -52.55
N ARG A 580 -28.82 19.38 -52.14
CA ARG A 580 -28.75 17.92 -51.92
C ARG A 580 -28.48 17.12 -53.19
N LEU A 581 -28.79 17.66 -54.37
CA LEU A 581 -28.45 17.04 -55.65
C LEU A 581 -26.98 17.21 -56.04
N PHE A 582 -26.20 17.93 -55.22
CA PHE A 582 -24.81 18.30 -55.51
C PHE A 582 -23.86 17.93 -54.37
N LYS A 583 -24.29 17.09 -53.44
CA LYS A 583 -23.48 16.70 -52.28
C LYS A 583 -23.75 15.28 -51.80
N LYS A 584 -22.77 14.74 -51.08
CA LYS A 584 -22.79 13.50 -50.34
C LYS A 584 -22.50 13.78 -48.88
N ASP A 585 -23.40 13.35 -48.02
CA ASP A 585 -23.28 13.52 -46.57
C ASP A 585 -22.98 12.16 -45.92
N LEU A 586 -21.91 12.07 -45.12
CA LEU A 586 -21.55 10.92 -44.30
C LEU A 586 -21.51 11.33 -42.83
N ARG A 587 -22.30 10.65 -42.00
CA ARG A 587 -22.31 10.81 -40.54
C ARG A 587 -22.12 9.46 -39.88
N ARG A 588 -21.06 9.34 -39.09
CA ARG A 588 -20.74 8.16 -38.29
C ARG A 588 -20.60 8.55 -36.82
N ASN A 589 -21.07 7.68 -35.94
CA ASN A 589 -20.95 7.82 -34.50
C ASN A 589 -20.60 6.46 -33.89
N ASP A 590 -19.41 6.33 -33.35
CA ASP A 590 -18.92 5.10 -32.72
C ASP A 590 -18.73 5.36 -31.22
N LYS A 591 -19.55 4.72 -30.39
CA LYS A 591 -19.46 4.76 -28.93
C LYS A 591 -18.95 3.43 -28.39
N GLN A 592 -18.11 3.51 -27.36
CA GLN A 592 -17.63 2.35 -26.64
C GLN A 592 -17.52 2.66 -25.15
N GLU A 593 -18.02 1.73 -24.34
CA GLU A 593 -17.95 1.78 -22.88
C GLU A 593 -17.29 0.50 -22.38
N LEU A 594 -16.37 0.64 -21.42
CA LEU A 594 -15.75 -0.44 -20.67
C LEU A 594 -15.95 -0.15 -19.19
N LEU A 595 -16.47 -1.09 -18.43
CA LEU A 595 -16.61 -1.01 -16.99
C LEU A 595 -16.08 -2.28 -16.34
N ILE A 596 -15.34 -2.13 -15.24
CA ILE A 596 -14.78 -3.25 -14.48
C ILE A 596 -15.31 -3.18 -13.05
N PHE A 597 -15.94 -4.26 -12.62
CA PHE A 597 -16.50 -4.44 -11.28
C PHE A 597 -15.77 -5.57 -10.57
N VAL A 598 -15.71 -5.51 -9.24
CA VAL A 598 -15.25 -6.63 -8.40
C VAL A 598 -16.18 -6.82 -7.22
N THR A 599 -16.38 -8.08 -6.86
CA THR A 599 -17.15 -8.51 -5.68
C THR A 599 -16.36 -9.58 -4.95
N PRO A 600 -15.75 -9.26 -3.79
CA PRO A 600 -15.20 -10.28 -2.92
C PRO A 600 -16.29 -10.88 -2.03
N THR A 601 -16.15 -12.15 -1.67
CA THR A 601 -17.07 -12.85 -0.76
C THR A 601 -16.27 -13.76 0.15
N LEU A 602 -16.44 -13.58 1.46
CA LEU A 602 -15.84 -14.43 2.48
C LEU A 602 -16.56 -15.77 2.52
N ILE A 603 -15.83 -16.85 2.27
CA ILE A 603 -16.39 -18.20 2.37
C ILE A 603 -16.24 -18.68 3.81
N GLN A 604 -17.34 -18.63 4.57
CA GLN A 604 -17.42 -19.32 5.85
C GLN A 604 -17.55 -20.83 5.61
N LYS A 605 -16.91 -21.64 6.46
CA LYS A 605 -17.02 -23.11 6.36
C LYS A 605 -18.51 -23.49 6.35
N PRO A 606 -18.96 -24.41 5.46
CA PRO A 606 -20.27 -25.01 5.63
C PRO A 606 -20.31 -25.65 7.03
N GLN A 607 -21.37 -25.35 7.79
CA GLN A 607 -21.61 -26.05 9.04
C GLN A 607 -21.92 -27.51 8.71
N THR A 608 -20.92 -28.38 8.85
CA THR A 608 -21.11 -29.84 8.93
C THR A 608 -21.31 -30.26 10.36
#